data_AF-A0A7X5DS69-F1
#
_entry.id   AF-A0A7X5DS69-F1
#
_cell.length_a   1.000
_cell.length_b   1.000
_cell.length_c   1.000
_cell.angle_alpha   90.00
_cell.angle_beta   90.00
_cell.angle_gamma   90.00
#
_symmetry.space_group_name_H-M   'P 1'
#
loop_
_entity.id
_entity.type
_entity.pdbx_description
1 polymer ?
#
loop_
_entity_poly.entity_id
_entity_poly.type
_entity_poly.pdbx_seq_one_letter_code
_entity_poly.pdbx_strand_id
1 'polypeptide(L)'
;MKRAAIGTACIGMALCFISIQSTYAFLSDKGNDSINQFIPGNIVTEIQEEFDSAQTLRNINTSACEIAKSAWVHNSGENACYVRVSVAFSNSDFGASLDGIDTVNWIKDGDYYYYTAILDPSESTSALFTKVDVPRVDKYKAVYLENAESLDVIVYEEAVPIQHGNYVFTDYREAWDFHTKNR
;
A
#
# COMPACT_ATOMS: atom_id res chain seq x y z
N MET A 1 86.43 14.72 -34.35
CA MET A 1 85.26 14.26 -35.14
C MET A 1 84.24 13.66 -34.19
N LYS A 2 82.96 13.83 -34.53
CA LYS A 2 81.75 13.86 -33.69
C LYS A 2 81.53 12.62 -32.80
N ARG A 3 81.25 12.83 -31.50
CA ARG A 3 80.63 11.82 -30.61
C ARG A 3 79.11 12.01 -30.64
N ALA A 4 78.43 10.87 -30.80
CA ALA A 4 77.05 10.74 -31.22
C ALA A 4 76.02 11.23 -30.18
N ALA A 5 74.95 11.82 -30.71
CA ALA A 5 73.69 12.07 -30.02
C ALA A 5 72.94 10.74 -29.84
N ILE A 6 73.01 10.15 -28.65
CA ILE A 6 72.15 9.03 -28.24
C ILE A 6 71.85 9.23 -26.74
N GLY A 7 71.07 10.26 -26.41
CA GLY A 7 70.70 10.59 -25.04
C GLY A 7 69.21 10.92 -24.87
N THR A 8 68.38 10.61 -25.88
CA THR A 8 67.00 11.12 -25.92
C THR A 8 65.98 10.10 -26.44
N ALA A 9 66.32 8.80 -26.48
CA ALA A 9 65.39 7.76 -26.90
C ALA A 9 64.89 6.88 -25.73
N CYS A 10 65.60 6.81 -24.60
CA CYS A 10 65.26 5.89 -23.51
C CYS A 10 64.40 6.52 -22.40
N ILE A 11 64.32 7.85 -22.30
CA ILE A 11 63.49 8.53 -21.27
C ILE A 11 62.03 8.63 -21.72
N GLY A 12 61.77 8.72 -23.02
CA GLY A 12 60.39 8.79 -23.55
C GLY A 12 59.60 7.49 -23.43
N MET A 13 60.27 6.33 -23.42
CA MET A 13 59.60 5.02 -23.39
C MET A 13 59.30 4.53 -21.96
N ALA A 14 60.02 5.01 -20.95
CA ALA A 14 59.77 4.67 -19.55
C ALA A 14 58.54 5.40 -18.96
N LEU A 15 58.17 6.55 -19.51
CA LEU A 15 56.98 7.30 -19.08
C LEU A 15 55.65 6.73 -19.60
N CYS A 16 55.68 5.88 -20.64
CA CYS A 16 54.48 5.28 -21.20
C CYS A 16 53.99 4.02 -20.46
N PHE A 17 54.80 3.41 -19.58
CA PHE A 17 54.39 2.22 -18.83
C PHE A 17 53.78 2.53 -17.44
N ILE A 18 53.99 3.74 -16.91
CA ILE A 18 53.43 4.14 -15.61
C ILE A 18 51.98 4.63 -15.74
N SER A 19 51.58 5.10 -16.93
CA SER A 19 50.21 5.60 -17.19
C SER A 19 49.16 4.51 -17.39
N ILE A 20 49.56 3.25 -17.59
CA ILE A 20 48.61 2.15 -17.78
C ILE A 20 48.09 1.65 -16.42
N GLN A 21 48.88 1.73 -15.35
CA GLN A 21 48.50 1.14 -14.06
C GLN A 21 47.53 2.03 -13.24
N SER A 22 47.55 3.35 -13.44
CA SER A 22 46.66 4.30 -12.74
C SER A 22 45.21 4.28 -13.20
N THR A 23 44.92 3.73 -14.39
CA THR A 23 43.56 3.73 -14.96
C THR A 23 42.74 2.51 -14.54
N TYR A 24 43.37 1.46 -14.00
CA TYR A 24 42.62 0.30 -13.49
C TYR A 24 41.89 0.59 -12.17
N ALA A 25 42.30 1.57 -11.38
CA ALA A 25 41.57 1.91 -10.16
C ALA A 25 40.24 2.63 -10.47
N PHE A 26 40.20 3.50 -11.48
CA PHE A 26 38.98 4.24 -11.83
C PHE A 26 37.93 3.37 -12.55
N LEU A 27 38.36 2.31 -13.25
CA LEU A 27 37.45 1.39 -13.96
C LEU A 27 37.19 0.08 -13.21
N SER A 28 38.01 -0.28 -12.21
CA SER A 28 37.76 -1.45 -11.36
C SER A 28 36.87 -1.14 -10.16
N ASP A 29 36.56 0.13 -9.88
CA ASP A 29 35.52 0.54 -8.93
C ASP A 29 34.10 0.42 -9.52
N LYS A 30 33.90 -0.53 -10.44
CA LYS A 30 32.61 -1.19 -10.60
C LYS A 30 32.47 -2.27 -9.53
N GLY A 31 32.68 -1.86 -8.28
CA GLY A 31 32.39 -2.67 -7.11
C GLY A 31 30.88 -2.81 -7.01
N ASN A 32 30.37 -3.96 -7.44
CA ASN A 32 28.96 -4.31 -7.52
C ASN A 32 28.16 -3.37 -8.42
N ASP A 33 27.89 -3.79 -9.66
CA ASP A 33 26.76 -3.24 -10.40
C ASP A 33 25.52 -3.39 -9.49
N SER A 34 25.09 -2.30 -8.87
CA SER A 34 23.76 -2.23 -8.28
C SER A 34 22.80 -2.31 -9.45
N ILE A 35 22.29 -3.51 -9.71
CA ILE A 35 21.23 -3.74 -10.70
C ILE A 35 20.06 -2.88 -10.24
N ASN A 36 19.78 -1.79 -10.97
CA ASN A 36 18.53 -1.06 -10.80
C ASN A 36 17.41 -2.01 -11.19
N GLN A 37 16.77 -2.62 -10.20
CA GLN A 37 15.65 -3.51 -10.41
C GLN A 37 14.44 -2.63 -10.70
N PHE A 38 14.16 -2.44 -11.99
CA PHE A 38 12.90 -1.84 -12.41
C PHE A 38 11.81 -2.90 -12.26
N ILE A 39 11.07 -2.86 -11.15
CA ILE A 39 9.81 -3.59 -11.02
C ILE A 39 8.73 -2.69 -11.63
N PRO A 40 8.10 -3.08 -12.75
CA PRO A 40 6.93 -2.37 -13.25
C PRO A 40 5.87 -2.37 -12.13
N GLY A 41 5.33 -1.21 -11.79
CA GLY A 41 4.32 -1.06 -10.75
C GLY A 41 3.01 -1.72 -11.16
N ASN A 42 2.90 -3.02 -10.94
CA ASN A 42 1.67 -3.78 -11.10
C ASN A 42 1.14 -4.12 -9.71
N ILE A 43 0.43 -3.18 -9.11
CA ILE A 43 -0.33 -3.38 -7.86
C ILE A 43 -1.79 -3.35 -8.25
N VAL A 44 -2.46 -4.48 -8.08
CA VAL A 44 -3.88 -4.62 -8.31
C VAL A 44 -4.44 -5.27 -7.06
N THR A 45 -5.33 -4.55 -6.40
CA THR A 45 -6.05 -5.02 -5.23
C THR A 45 -7.53 -4.94 -5.51
N GLU A 46 -8.28 -5.80 -4.84
CA GLU A 46 -9.72 -5.90 -5.00
C GLU A 46 -10.37 -6.01 -3.63
N ILE A 47 -11.40 -5.20 -3.41
CA ILE A 47 -12.29 -5.36 -2.26
C ILE A 47 -13.13 -6.61 -2.48
N GLN A 48 -13.11 -7.51 -1.51
CA GLN A 48 -14.00 -8.65 -1.42
C GLN A 48 -14.92 -8.48 -0.21
N GLU A 49 -16.17 -8.88 -0.38
CA GLU A 49 -17.19 -8.72 0.65
C GLU A 49 -18.07 -9.96 0.76
N GLU A 50 -18.47 -10.29 1.98
CA GLU A 50 -19.50 -11.28 2.26
C GLU A 50 -20.61 -10.58 3.04
N PHE A 51 -21.85 -10.70 2.57
CA PHE A 51 -23.03 -10.14 3.23
C PHE A 51 -24.23 -11.07 3.06
N ASP A 52 -25.08 -11.13 4.08
CA ASP A 52 -26.33 -11.88 4.00
C ASP A 52 -27.38 -11.06 3.23
N SER A 53 -27.60 -11.41 1.96
CA SER A 53 -28.60 -10.78 1.10
C SER A 53 -30.05 -10.86 1.64
N ALA A 54 -30.34 -11.75 2.59
CA ALA A 54 -31.65 -11.81 3.24
C ALA A 54 -31.87 -10.68 4.25
N GLN A 55 -30.80 -10.05 4.76
CA GLN A 55 -30.88 -8.94 5.69
C GLN A 55 -31.15 -7.64 4.91
N THR A 56 -32.42 -7.21 4.92
CA THR A 56 -32.82 -5.93 4.33
C THR A 56 -33.21 -4.94 5.43
N LEU A 57 -32.67 -3.72 5.33
CA LEU A 57 -32.97 -2.60 6.23
C LEU A 57 -34.44 -2.15 6.18
N ARG A 58 -35.18 -2.60 5.16
CA ARG A 58 -36.64 -2.46 5.04
C ARG A 58 -37.41 -3.05 6.23
N ASN A 59 -36.76 -3.90 7.02
CA ASN A 59 -37.31 -4.49 8.24
C ASN A 59 -36.76 -3.85 9.54
N ILE A 60 -36.14 -2.66 9.50
CA ILE A 60 -35.82 -1.90 10.72
C ILE A 60 -37.12 -1.35 11.31
N ASN A 61 -37.87 -2.23 11.95
CA ASN A 61 -39.02 -1.90 12.77
C ASN A 61 -38.51 -1.34 14.10
N THR A 62 -38.09 -0.07 14.14
CA THR A 62 -37.91 0.69 15.40
C THR A 62 -37.05 0.02 16.49
N SER A 63 -36.18 -0.93 16.12
CA SER A 63 -35.40 -1.79 17.02
C SER A 63 -33.97 -1.84 16.49
N ALA A 64 -33.00 -2.03 17.39
CA ALA A 64 -31.60 -2.19 16.99
C ALA A 64 -31.44 -3.46 16.12
N CYS A 65 -30.56 -3.39 15.13
CA CYS A 65 -30.30 -4.46 14.18
C CYS A 65 -28.80 -4.64 13.99
N GLU A 66 -28.34 -5.89 13.96
CA GLU A 66 -26.98 -6.25 13.56
C GLU A 66 -27.04 -6.86 12.15
N ILE A 67 -26.24 -6.35 11.24
CA ILE A 67 -26.12 -6.83 9.86
C ILE A 67 -24.80 -7.55 9.72
N ALA A 68 -24.85 -8.83 9.33
CA ALA A 68 -23.68 -9.62 8.99
C ALA A 68 -23.14 -9.14 7.63
N LYS A 69 -22.04 -8.38 7.70
CA LYS A 69 -21.29 -7.92 6.53
C LYS A 69 -19.81 -7.90 6.92
N SER A 70 -18.98 -8.51 6.08
CA SER A 70 -17.53 -8.43 6.21
C SER A 70 -16.92 -7.93 4.91
N ALA A 71 -15.78 -7.26 5.03
CA ALA A 71 -15.00 -6.76 3.90
C ALA A 71 -13.50 -6.97 4.16
N TRP A 72 -12.78 -7.40 3.14
CA TRP A 72 -11.33 -7.59 3.14
C TRP A 72 -10.75 -7.22 1.77
N VAL A 73 -9.43 -7.15 1.70
CA VAL A 73 -8.72 -6.82 0.46
C VAL A 73 -7.96 -8.05 -0.03
N HIS A 74 -8.06 -8.34 -1.32
CA HIS A 74 -7.30 -9.38 -2.00
C HIS A 74 -6.28 -8.74 -2.96
N ASN A 75 -5.02 -9.18 -2.90
CA ASN A 75 -4.00 -8.75 -3.86
C ASN A 75 -4.02 -9.69 -5.08
N SER A 76 -4.73 -9.28 -6.13
CA SER A 76 -4.77 -10.00 -7.42
C SER A 76 -3.61 -9.61 -8.34
N GLY A 77 -2.76 -8.66 -7.94
CA GLY A 77 -1.57 -8.23 -8.64
C GLY A 77 -0.36 -9.16 -8.46
N GLU A 78 0.76 -8.75 -9.04
CA GLU A 78 2.01 -9.53 -9.03
C GLU A 78 3.02 -9.04 -8.00
N ASN A 79 2.78 -7.87 -7.38
CA ASN A 79 3.71 -7.26 -6.44
C ASN A 79 3.10 -7.18 -5.04
N ALA A 80 3.95 -7.36 -4.04
CA ALA A 80 3.60 -7.14 -2.65
C ALA A 80 3.30 -5.65 -2.39
N CYS A 81 2.31 -5.39 -1.52
CA CYS A 81 1.84 -4.03 -1.25
C CYS A 81 1.44 -3.83 0.23
N TYR A 82 1.29 -2.56 0.60
CA TYR A 82 0.55 -2.16 1.81
C TYR A 82 -0.80 -1.60 1.39
N VAL A 83 -1.84 -1.88 2.18
CA VAL A 83 -3.21 -1.47 1.87
C VAL A 83 -3.82 -0.67 3.02
N ARG A 84 -4.72 0.25 2.67
CA ARG A 84 -5.58 0.94 3.63
C ARG A 84 -7.01 1.00 3.11
N VAL A 85 -7.96 0.97 4.03
CA VAL A 85 -9.39 0.94 3.72
C VAL A 85 -10.10 2.04 4.50
N SER A 86 -10.97 2.79 3.85
CA SER A 86 -11.94 3.67 4.50
C SER A 86 -13.35 3.12 4.30
N VAL A 87 -14.19 3.24 5.32
CA VAL A 87 -15.59 2.79 5.25
C VAL A 87 -16.51 3.96 5.56
N ALA A 88 -17.50 4.15 4.70
CA ALA A 88 -18.50 5.20 4.81
C ALA A 88 -19.91 4.62 4.77
N PHE A 89 -20.86 5.33 5.38
CA PHE A 89 -22.27 4.99 5.35
C PHE A 89 -23.00 6.01 4.48
N SER A 90 -23.92 5.56 3.61
CA SER A 90 -24.65 6.47 2.70
C SER A 90 -25.49 7.52 3.44
N ASN A 91 -25.90 7.23 4.67
CA ASN A 91 -26.65 8.14 5.51
C ASN A 91 -26.27 7.98 6.99
N SER A 92 -25.72 9.05 7.57
CA SER A 92 -25.29 9.10 8.97
C SER A 92 -26.46 9.15 9.97
N ASP A 93 -27.69 9.49 9.54
CA ASP A 93 -28.86 9.54 10.41
C ASP A 93 -29.28 8.16 10.95
N PHE A 94 -28.87 7.08 10.30
CA PHE A 94 -29.03 5.72 10.81
C PHE A 94 -28.17 5.44 12.05
N GLY A 95 -27.13 6.26 12.31
CA GLY A 95 -26.22 6.05 13.44
C GLY A 95 -25.44 4.73 13.35
N ALA A 96 -25.27 4.20 12.13
CA ALA A 96 -24.63 2.92 11.92
C ALA A 96 -23.13 2.96 12.28
N SER A 97 -22.62 1.83 12.76
CA SER A 97 -21.21 1.66 13.11
C SER A 97 -20.70 0.28 12.72
N LEU A 98 -19.39 0.16 12.51
CA LEU A 98 -18.74 -1.13 12.31
C LEU A 98 -18.55 -1.85 13.65
N ASP A 99 -18.79 -3.15 13.65
CA ASP A 99 -18.51 -4.05 14.78
C ASP A 99 -17.67 -5.26 14.35
N GLY A 100 -17.00 -5.88 15.32
CA GLY A 100 -16.07 -6.97 15.10
C GLY A 100 -14.84 -6.55 14.30
N ILE A 101 -14.32 -5.33 14.56
CA ILE A 101 -13.13 -4.80 13.91
C ILE A 101 -11.90 -5.64 14.32
N ASP A 102 -11.10 -6.07 13.35
CA ASP A 102 -9.83 -6.74 13.60
C ASP A 102 -8.74 -5.73 14.03
N THR A 103 -8.75 -5.41 15.32
CA THR A 103 -7.77 -4.50 15.95
C THR A 103 -6.35 -5.07 16.07
N VAL A 104 -6.13 -6.34 15.67
CA VAL A 104 -4.79 -6.97 15.70
C VAL A 104 -4.02 -6.61 14.44
N ASN A 105 -4.64 -6.77 13.27
CA ASN A 105 -3.98 -6.54 11.98
C ASN A 105 -4.29 -5.18 11.35
N TRP A 106 -5.34 -4.50 11.84
CA TRP A 106 -5.75 -3.18 11.36
C TRP A 106 -5.59 -2.11 12.42
N ILE A 107 -5.00 -0.98 12.02
CA ILE A 107 -4.87 0.21 12.86
C ILE A 107 -5.66 1.36 12.23
N LYS A 108 -6.59 1.94 12.99
CA LYS A 108 -7.31 3.14 12.57
C LYS A 108 -6.46 4.38 12.76
N ASP A 109 -6.33 5.20 11.72
CA ASP A 109 -5.75 6.54 11.78
C ASP A 109 -6.46 7.48 10.79
N GLY A 110 -7.03 8.56 11.32
CA GLY A 110 -7.96 9.42 10.58
C GLY A 110 -9.17 8.65 10.04
N ASP A 111 -9.41 8.80 8.73
CA ASP A 111 -10.53 8.17 8.02
C ASP A 111 -10.21 6.75 7.50
N TYR A 112 -8.98 6.28 7.71
CA TYR A 112 -8.50 5.01 7.17
C TYR A 112 -8.18 4.00 8.27
N TYR A 113 -8.34 2.73 7.91
CA TYR A 113 -7.81 1.57 8.60
C TYR A 113 -6.64 1.04 7.77
N TYR A 114 -5.47 0.91 8.38
CA TYR A 114 -4.25 0.46 7.74
C TYR A 114 -4.01 -1.00 8.10
N TYR A 115 -3.86 -1.87 7.09
CA TYR A 115 -3.39 -3.23 7.31
C TYR A 115 -1.88 -3.19 7.53
N THR A 116 -1.43 -3.69 8.68
CA THR A 116 -0.04 -3.44 9.12
C THR A 116 0.99 -4.36 8.50
N ALA A 117 0.56 -5.53 8.01
CA ALA A 117 1.44 -6.50 7.36
C ALA A 117 1.57 -6.22 5.87
N ILE A 118 2.65 -6.71 5.27
CA ILE A 118 2.78 -6.79 3.82
C ILE A 118 1.71 -7.75 3.31
N LEU A 119 1.03 -7.35 2.23
CA LEU A 119 0.08 -8.20 1.52
C LEU A 119 0.75 -8.74 0.25
N ASP A 120 1.18 -9.99 0.30
CA ASP A 120 1.87 -10.64 -0.82
C ASP A 120 0.90 -10.96 -1.99
N PRO A 121 1.41 -11.20 -3.21
CA PRO A 121 0.58 -11.60 -4.34
C PRO A 121 -0.29 -12.81 -4.03
N SER A 122 -1.55 -12.78 -4.44
CA SER A 122 -2.57 -13.80 -4.17
C SER A 122 -2.96 -13.99 -2.70
N GLU A 123 -2.48 -13.14 -1.78
CA GLU A 123 -2.96 -13.14 -0.40
C GLU A 123 -4.18 -12.24 -0.21
N SER A 124 -4.90 -12.50 0.88
CA SER A 124 -5.99 -11.65 1.36
C SER A 124 -5.69 -11.19 2.77
N THR A 125 -6.09 -9.96 3.09
CA THR A 125 -6.08 -9.49 4.47
C THR A 125 -7.05 -10.29 5.32
N SER A 126 -6.93 -10.18 6.64
CA SER A 126 -8.07 -10.43 7.51
C SER A 126 -9.22 -9.47 7.19
N ALA A 127 -10.46 -9.89 7.46
CA ALA A 127 -11.60 -9.00 7.37
C ALA A 127 -11.43 -7.80 8.31
N LEU A 128 -11.64 -6.59 7.79
CA LEU A 128 -11.55 -5.37 8.58
C LEU A 128 -12.61 -5.34 9.68
N PHE A 129 -13.84 -5.74 9.34
CA PHE A 129 -14.99 -5.84 10.23
C PHE A 129 -15.83 -7.06 9.85
N THR A 130 -16.73 -7.49 10.74
CA THR A 130 -17.62 -8.65 10.49
C THR A 130 -19.10 -8.32 10.62
N LYS A 131 -19.41 -7.14 11.17
CA LYS A 131 -20.78 -6.69 11.37
C LYS A 131 -20.93 -5.19 11.18
N VAL A 132 -22.16 -4.78 10.89
CA VAL A 132 -22.62 -3.40 10.96
C VAL A 132 -23.76 -3.31 11.94
N ASP A 133 -23.56 -2.54 12.99
CA ASP A 133 -24.57 -2.26 14.00
C ASP A 133 -25.38 -1.04 13.58
N VAL A 134 -26.70 -1.21 13.51
CA VAL A 134 -27.64 -0.12 13.29
C VAL A 134 -28.46 0.06 14.57
N PRO A 135 -28.25 1.15 15.33
CA PRO A 135 -28.95 1.34 16.58
C PRO A 135 -30.45 1.55 16.36
N ARG A 136 -31.20 1.42 17.46
CA ARG A 136 -32.61 1.80 17.45
C ARG A 136 -32.74 3.29 17.13
N VAL A 137 -33.49 3.60 16.07
CA VAL A 137 -33.80 4.98 15.70
C VAL A 137 -34.99 5.48 16.51
N ASP A 138 -34.90 6.69 17.05
CA ASP A 138 -36.00 7.35 17.75
C ASP A 138 -37.23 7.51 16.87
N LYS A 139 -38.43 7.38 17.46
CA LYS A 139 -39.72 7.43 16.73
C LYS A 139 -39.88 8.66 15.83
N TYR A 140 -39.31 9.81 16.22
CA TYR A 140 -39.36 11.04 15.44
C TYR A 140 -38.39 11.06 14.26
N LYS A 141 -37.23 10.38 14.37
CA LYS A 141 -36.29 10.16 13.25
C LYS A 141 -36.74 9.02 12.33
N ALA A 142 -37.42 8.02 12.89
CA ALA A 142 -37.95 6.88 12.15
C ALA A 142 -38.90 7.31 11.01
N VAL A 143 -39.74 8.33 11.22
CA VAL A 143 -40.62 8.89 10.16
C VAL A 143 -39.83 9.45 8.96
N TYR A 144 -38.64 10.00 9.20
CA TYR A 144 -37.77 10.48 8.11
C TYR A 144 -37.05 9.32 7.41
N LEU A 145 -36.66 8.29 8.16
CA LEU A 145 -35.99 7.10 7.63
C LEU A 145 -36.94 6.07 6.99
N GLU A 146 -38.24 6.11 7.29
CA GLU A 146 -39.26 5.30 6.59
C GLU A 146 -39.29 5.59 5.07
N ASN A 147 -38.82 6.78 4.67
CA ASN A 147 -38.65 7.18 3.28
C ASN A 147 -37.22 7.01 2.76
N ALA A 148 -36.26 6.57 3.60
CA ALA A 148 -34.91 6.27 3.17
C ALA A 148 -34.90 4.90 2.45
N GLU A 149 -34.43 4.88 1.21
CA GLU A 149 -34.53 3.70 0.33
C GLU A 149 -33.59 2.55 0.76
N SER A 150 -32.40 2.88 1.29
CA SER A 150 -31.42 1.94 1.85
C SER A 150 -30.35 2.67 2.67
N LEU A 151 -29.63 1.91 3.51
CA LEU A 151 -28.34 2.28 4.07
C LEU A 151 -27.30 1.45 3.31
N ASP A 152 -26.40 2.12 2.62
CA ASP A 152 -25.31 1.49 1.90
C ASP A 152 -24.04 1.63 2.73
N VAL A 153 -23.26 0.54 2.78
CA VAL A 153 -21.95 0.51 3.43
C VAL A 153 -20.93 0.53 2.31
N ILE A 154 -20.27 1.68 2.14
CA ILE A 154 -19.35 1.96 1.05
C ILE A 154 -17.93 1.69 1.55
N VAL A 155 -17.24 0.76 0.92
CA VAL A 155 -15.84 0.43 1.21
C VAL A 155 -14.97 1.01 0.09
N TYR A 156 -13.94 1.75 0.46
CA TYR A 156 -12.94 2.29 -0.45
C TYR A 156 -11.56 1.83 0.00
N GLU A 157 -10.72 1.46 -0.96
CA GLU A 157 -9.36 1.01 -0.70
C GLU A 157 -8.31 1.82 -1.48
N GLU A 158 -7.09 1.82 -0.95
CA GLU A 158 -5.89 2.20 -1.68
C GLU A 158 -4.74 1.23 -1.34
N ALA A 159 -3.82 1.06 -2.28
CA ALA A 159 -2.63 0.24 -2.13
C ALA A 159 -1.36 0.98 -2.59
N VAL A 160 -0.24 0.72 -1.93
CA VAL A 160 1.09 1.28 -2.26
C VAL A 160 2.15 0.19 -2.28
N PRO A 161 3.21 0.32 -3.10
CA PRO A 161 4.29 -0.65 -3.13
C PRO A 161 5.05 -0.69 -1.80
N ILE A 162 5.64 -1.84 -1.47
CA ILE A 162 6.55 -1.98 -0.33
C ILE A 162 7.92 -1.33 -0.57
N GLN A 163 8.20 -0.83 -1.77
CA GLN A 163 9.48 -0.25 -2.12
C GLN A 163 9.39 0.84 -3.18
N HIS A 164 10.40 1.71 -3.24
CA HIS A 164 10.60 2.70 -4.28
C HIS A 164 12.04 2.63 -4.80
N GLY A 165 12.22 2.24 -6.07
CA GLY A 165 13.54 1.94 -6.61
C GLY A 165 14.20 0.79 -5.86
N ASN A 166 15.41 1.00 -5.33
CA ASN A 166 16.14 0.01 -4.54
C ASN A 166 15.87 0.14 -3.03
N TYR A 167 14.99 1.05 -2.61
CA TYR A 167 14.66 1.28 -1.20
C TYR A 167 13.39 0.54 -0.80
N VAL A 168 13.49 -0.40 0.14
CA VAL A 168 12.35 -1.11 0.73
C VAL A 168 11.94 -0.37 2.00
N PHE A 169 10.65 -0.04 2.11
CA PHE A 169 10.10 0.63 3.28
C PHE A 169 10.12 -0.31 4.49
N THR A 170 10.46 0.24 5.66
CA THR A 170 10.59 -0.51 6.91
C THR A 170 9.24 -1.01 7.41
N ASP A 171 8.19 -0.21 7.23
CA ASP A 171 6.82 -0.52 7.64
C ASP A 171 5.80 0.19 6.74
N TYR A 172 4.51 -0.09 7.00
CA TYR A 172 3.41 0.52 6.27
C TYR A 172 3.40 2.05 6.40
N ARG A 173 3.77 2.62 7.57
CA ARG A 173 3.71 4.07 7.79
C ARG A 173 4.71 4.79 6.90
N GLU A 174 5.92 4.26 6.80
CA GLU A 174 6.94 4.84 5.94
C GLU A 174 6.51 4.84 4.46
N ALA A 175 5.90 3.74 4.00
CA ALA A 175 5.38 3.65 2.64
C ALA A 175 4.26 4.68 2.38
N TRP A 176 3.31 4.83 3.30
CA TRP A 176 2.21 5.79 3.18
C TRP A 176 2.66 7.25 3.34
N ASP A 177 3.62 7.53 4.21
CA ASP A 177 4.25 8.84 4.34
C ASP A 177 4.95 9.24 3.05
N PHE A 178 5.69 8.31 2.44
CA PHE A 178 6.33 8.53 1.15
C PHE A 178 5.28 8.80 0.06
N HIS A 179 4.24 7.97 -0.03
CA HIS A 179 3.18 8.16 -1.03
C HIS A 179 2.46 9.50 -0.88
N THR A 180 2.09 9.87 0.35
CA THR A 180 1.33 11.10 0.64
C THR A 180 2.14 12.36 0.35
N LYS A 181 3.46 12.36 0.63
CA LYS A 181 4.34 13.50 0.35
C LYS A 181 4.61 13.73 -1.14
N ASN A 182 4.45 12.69 -1.97
CA ASN A 182 4.77 12.72 -3.40
C ASN A 182 3.54 12.68 -4.32
N ARG A 183 2.34 12.90 -3.76
CA ARG A 183 1.08 13.02 -4.50
C ARG A 183 0.82 14.48 -4.90
#